data_AF-C8PMK5-F1
#
_entry.id   AF-C8PMK5-F1
#
_cell.length_a   1.000
_cell.length_b   1.000
_cell.length_c   1.000
_cell.angle_alpha   90.00
_cell.angle_beta   90.00
_cell.angle_gamma   90.00
#
_symmetry.space_group_name_H-M   'P 1'
#
loop_
_entity.id
_entity.type
_entity.pdbx_description
1 polymer ?
#
loop_
_entity_poly.entity_id
_entity_poly.type
_entity_poly.pdbx_seq_one_letter_code
_entity_poly.pdbx_strand_id
1 'polypeptide(L)'
;MQEFEKVFPGAGFGRYENRNLRENLHQRMLGFAVLNNIPPEVARKYIDGRLLERDAGIEILHNPEKFGDQEVFNALCTFGGKKISESKLIRQQGAEAIRLFAAVWRLASAQYRKNGKTLFYLCFGDRKELRWYPLEYTLYYNPKKQKETIYELNPSRSYRFTQGEWYISTYQSYYFNKQILADFLHEIDRRLRLYLKTGHPLKERKEAAWVVPYIESVIEEDRQAKIEAARPKITIDFAGLDKIRQDALETQGSLLTEEDAQDAPAKSAESAERYMEAASAVRTQASAKAGMESSAAIPSGSVNSSEESVPLDNAPVLPSMTSVPLDDTQALLLRMLLRGEPVQALIAAQHGLPHVIADSINEALFDYIGDNAVDCDGETFALVEDYRDEIAKIVGEETT
;
A
#
# COMPACT_ATOMS: atom_id res chain seq x y z
N MET A 1 -17.04 -2.57 -34.54
CA MET A 1 -16.33 -1.80 -33.49
C MET A 1 -14.83 -2.11 -33.45
N GLN A 2 -14.39 -3.36 -33.24
CA GLN A 2 -12.95 -3.69 -33.30
C GLN A 2 -12.33 -3.43 -34.69
N GLU A 3 -13.05 -3.73 -35.77
CA GLU A 3 -12.62 -3.39 -37.12
C GLU A 3 -12.60 -1.88 -37.36
N PHE A 4 -13.55 -1.14 -36.78
CA PHE A 4 -13.58 0.31 -36.81
C PHE A 4 -12.33 0.88 -36.13
N GLU A 5 -11.96 0.42 -34.94
CA GLU A 5 -10.73 0.83 -34.23
C GLU A 5 -9.45 0.55 -35.03
N LYS A 6 -9.40 -0.50 -35.85
CA LYS A 6 -8.22 -0.81 -36.69
C LYS A 6 -8.07 0.15 -37.87
N VAL A 7 -9.17 0.64 -38.43
CA VAL A 7 -9.18 1.50 -39.63
C VAL A 7 -9.12 2.99 -39.25
N PHE A 8 -9.61 3.33 -38.06
CA PHE A 8 -9.80 4.71 -37.61
C PHE A 8 -8.52 5.57 -37.48
N PRO A 9 -7.35 5.06 -37.03
CA PRO A 9 -6.13 5.88 -36.91
C PRO A 9 -5.63 6.48 -38.23
N GLY A 10 -6.09 5.97 -39.38
CA GLY A 10 -5.74 6.47 -40.71
C GLY A 10 -6.73 7.47 -41.31
N ALA A 11 -7.81 7.84 -40.60
CA ALA A 11 -8.93 8.60 -41.17
C ALA A 11 -8.74 10.13 -41.18
N GLY A 12 -7.56 10.66 -40.79
CA GLY A 12 -7.20 12.06 -41.00
C GLY A 12 -7.76 13.08 -40.01
N PHE A 13 -8.42 12.64 -38.93
CA PHE A 13 -8.77 13.52 -37.81
C PHE A 13 -7.52 13.80 -36.96
N GLY A 14 -7.37 15.01 -36.41
CA GLY A 14 -6.13 15.45 -35.77
C GLY A 14 -5.68 14.55 -34.61
N ARG A 15 -4.38 14.59 -34.23
CA ARG A 15 -3.83 13.75 -33.13
C ARG A 15 -4.60 13.92 -31.81
N TYR A 16 -5.13 15.10 -31.53
CA TYR A 16 -5.89 15.41 -30.31
C TYR A 16 -7.35 14.92 -30.36
N GLU A 17 -8.04 15.08 -31.50
CA GLU A 17 -9.42 14.58 -31.68
C GLU A 17 -9.52 13.06 -31.56
N ASN A 18 -8.44 12.34 -31.92
CA ASN A 18 -8.40 10.88 -31.87
C ASN A 18 -8.36 10.29 -30.45
N ARG A 19 -7.78 10.99 -29.47
CA ARG A 19 -7.63 10.41 -28.12
C ARG A 19 -8.96 10.37 -27.38
N ASN A 20 -9.66 11.50 -27.32
CA ASN A 20 -10.97 11.60 -26.68
C ASN A 20 -11.98 10.68 -27.37
N LEU A 21 -11.92 10.56 -28.70
CA LEU A 21 -12.81 9.66 -29.42
C LEU A 21 -12.53 8.19 -29.12
N ARG A 22 -11.25 7.80 -29.00
CA ARG A 22 -10.87 6.43 -28.64
C ARG A 22 -11.30 6.08 -27.22
N GLU A 23 -11.10 7.00 -26.28
CA GLU A 23 -11.53 6.83 -24.89
C GLU A 23 -13.06 6.70 -24.80
N ASN A 24 -13.80 7.56 -25.50
CA ASN A 24 -15.26 7.45 -25.64
C ASN A 24 -15.70 6.13 -26.29
N LEU A 25 -14.99 5.68 -27.33
CA LEU A 25 -15.24 4.40 -27.98
C LEU A 25 -15.04 3.23 -27.01
N HIS A 26 -13.95 3.23 -26.26
CA HIS A 26 -13.63 2.21 -25.25
C HIS A 26 -14.67 2.19 -24.13
N GLN A 27 -15.07 3.36 -23.60
CA GLN A 27 -16.17 3.45 -22.63
C GLN A 27 -17.47 2.86 -23.16
N ARG A 28 -17.82 3.13 -24.43
CA ARG A 28 -19.01 2.53 -25.07
C ARG A 28 -18.85 1.02 -25.28
N MET A 29 -17.67 0.54 -25.66
CA MET A 29 -17.39 -0.89 -25.81
C MET A 29 -17.47 -1.63 -24.49
N LEU A 30 -17.00 -1.02 -23.39
CA LEU A 30 -17.20 -1.52 -22.04
C LEU A 30 -18.69 -1.56 -21.68
N GLY A 31 -19.42 -0.47 -21.94
CA GLY A 31 -20.88 -0.40 -21.78
C GLY A 31 -21.60 -1.56 -22.48
N PHE A 32 -21.27 -1.78 -23.75
CA PHE A 32 -21.81 -2.87 -24.54
C PHE A 32 -21.44 -4.25 -23.97
N ALA A 33 -20.19 -4.43 -23.53
CA ALA A 33 -19.73 -5.70 -22.95
C ALA A 33 -20.50 -6.06 -21.67
N VAL A 34 -20.70 -5.08 -20.77
CA VAL A 34 -21.47 -5.27 -19.53
C VAL A 34 -22.93 -5.56 -19.83
N LEU A 35 -23.57 -4.79 -20.74
CA LEU A 35 -24.98 -4.98 -21.10
C LEU A 35 -25.27 -6.36 -21.70
N ASN A 36 -24.31 -6.93 -22.43
CA ASN A 36 -24.45 -8.24 -23.08
C ASN A 36 -23.78 -9.38 -22.30
N ASN A 37 -23.33 -9.12 -21.05
CA ASN A 37 -22.67 -10.10 -20.20
C ASN A 37 -21.48 -10.82 -20.88
N ILE A 38 -20.71 -10.06 -21.67
CA ILE A 38 -19.50 -10.55 -22.34
C ILE A 38 -18.43 -10.87 -21.29
N PRO A 39 -17.63 -11.94 -21.41
CA PRO A 39 -16.64 -12.32 -20.40
C PRO A 39 -15.71 -11.16 -19.98
N PRO A 40 -15.41 -11.00 -18.67
CA PRO A 40 -14.58 -9.91 -18.15
C PRO A 40 -13.20 -9.79 -18.81
N GLU A 41 -12.58 -10.91 -19.19
CA GLU A 41 -11.28 -10.94 -19.88
C GLU A 41 -11.29 -10.20 -21.23
N VAL A 42 -12.45 -10.15 -21.89
CA VAL A 42 -12.64 -9.37 -23.12
C VAL A 42 -12.96 -7.91 -22.78
N ALA A 43 -13.81 -7.68 -21.79
CA ALA A 43 -14.24 -6.33 -21.39
C ALA A 43 -13.08 -5.47 -20.86
N ARG A 44 -12.14 -6.07 -20.12
CA ARG A 44 -10.94 -5.39 -19.58
C ARG A 44 -10.08 -4.73 -20.66
N LYS A 45 -10.15 -5.19 -21.92
CA LYS A 45 -9.41 -4.58 -23.04
C LYS A 45 -9.88 -3.16 -23.39
N TYR A 46 -11.07 -2.78 -22.93
CA TYR A 46 -11.69 -1.47 -23.18
C TYR A 46 -11.63 -0.55 -21.95
N ILE A 47 -10.80 -0.90 -20.98
CA ILE A 47 -10.58 -0.10 -19.78
C ILE A 47 -9.19 0.47 -19.85
N ASP A 48 -9.03 1.71 -19.38
CA ASP A 48 -7.71 2.32 -19.22
C ASP A 48 -6.81 1.39 -18.38
N GLY A 49 -5.65 1.06 -18.93
CA GLY A 49 -4.65 0.23 -18.26
C GLY A 49 -4.27 0.78 -16.88
N ARG A 50 -4.19 2.11 -16.73
CA ARG A 50 -3.91 2.75 -15.43
C ARG A 50 -5.01 2.49 -14.40
N LEU A 51 -6.27 2.44 -14.84
CA LEU A 51 -7.40 2.12 -13.98
C LEU A 51 -7.35 0.65 -13.55
N LEU A 52 -6.99 -0.26 -14.45
CA LEU A 52 -6.82 -1.68 -14.13
C LEU A 52 -5.64 -1.93 -13.18
N GLU A 53 -4.51 -1.27 -13.40
CA GLU A 53 -3.35 -1.31 -12.50
C GLU A 53 -3.73 -0.84 -11.09
N ARG A 54 -4.54 0.21 -11.01
CA ARG A 54 -5.07 0.71 -9.73
C ARG A 54 -6.02 -0.29 -9.08
N ASP A 55 -6.98 -0.83 -9.83
CA ASP A 55 -7.93 -1.82 -9.32
C ASP A 55 -7.19 -3.07 -8.79
N ALA A 56 -6.16 -3.53 -9.50
CA ALA A 56 -5.29 -4.64 -9.09
C ALA A 56 -4.47 -4.29 -7.85
N GLY A 57 -3.89 -3.07 -7.79
CA GLY A 57 -3.15 -2.59 -6.63
C GLY A 57 -4.02 -2.55 -5.37
N ILE A 58 -5.28 -2.15 -5.49
CA ILE A 58 -6.23 -2.18 -4.36
C ILE A 58 -6.48 -3.61 -3.88
N GLU A 59 -6.68 -4.55 -4.80
CA GLU A 59 -6.89 -5.96 -4.45
C GLU A 59 -5.68 -6.55 -3.71
N ILE A 60 -4.47 -6.26 -4.21
CA ILE A 60 -3.20 -6.69 -3.61
C ILE A 60 -3.06 -6.11 -2.20
N LEU A 61 -3.28 -4.82 -2.03
CA LEU A 61 -3.13 -4.17 -0.72
C LEU A 61 -4.23 -4.55 0.27
N HIS A 62 -5.41 -4.95 -0.20
CA HIS A 62 -6.47 -5.50 0.63
C HIS A 62 -6.13 -6.91 1.12
N ASN A 63 -5.44 -7.71 0.30
CA ASN A 63 -5.14 -9.12 0.60
C ASN A 63 -3.65 -9.46 0.42
N PRO A 64 -2.72 -8.77 1.11
CA PRO A 64 -1.30 -8.82 0.78
C PRO A 64 -0.63 -10.19 1.05
N GLU A 65 -1.29 -11.07 1.80
CA GLU A 65 -0.83 -12.46 2.04
C GLU A 65 -0.95 -13.37 0.81
N LYS A 66 -1.80 -13.01 -0.16
CA LYS A 66 -2.02 -13.82 -1.37
C LYS A 66 -1.01 -13.53 -2.49
N PHE A 67 -0.20 -12.48 -2.33
CA PHE A 67 0.64 -11.92 -3.37
C PHE A 67 2.10 -11.88 -2.96
N GLY A 68 3.00 -11.94 -3.94
CA GLY A 68 4.44 -11.89 -3.72
C GLY A 68 4.92 -10.50 -3.26
N ASP A 69 6.12 -10.45 -2.68
CA ASP A 69 6.69 -9.21 -2.13
C ASP A 69 6.81 -8.09 -3.18
N GLN A 70 7.19 -8.47 -4.41
CA GLN A 70 7.30 -7.53 -5.52
C GLN A 70 5.94 -6.95 -5.92
N GLU A 71 4.88 -7.75 -5.92
CA GLU A 71 3.54 -7.31 -6.28
C GLU A 71 2.98 -6.35 -5.24
N VAL A 72 3.14 -6.68 -3.95
CA VAL A 72 2.77 -5.81 -2.83
C VAL A 72 3.53 -4.49 -2.90
N PHE A 73 4.84 -4.53 -3.14
CA PHE A 73 5.64 -3.31 -3.27
C PHE A 73 5.23 -2.45 -4.47
N ASN A 74 5.01 -3.06 -5.64
CA ASN A 74 4.55 -2.35 -6.82
C ASN A 74 3.19 -1.69 -6.56
N ALA A 75 2.27 -2.40 -5.90
CA ALA A 75 0.98 -1.83 -5.51
C ALA A 75 1.14 -0.63 -4.57
N LEU A 76 2.05 -0.69 -3.58
CA LEU A 76 2.39 0.45 -2.73
C LEU A 76 2.93 1.63 -3.55
N CYS A 77 3.79 1.39 -4.55
CA CYS A 77 4.31 2.44 -5.42
C CYS A 77 3.22 3.10 -6.29
N THR A 78 2.21 2.35 -6.74
CA THR A 78 1.07 2.89 -7.50
C THR A 78 0.34 4.00 -6.75
N PHE A 79 0.23 3.88 -5.41
CA PHE A 79 -0.48 4.86 -4.57
C PHE A 79 0.45 5.83 -3.82
N GLY A 80 1.68 5.42 -3.52
CA GLY A 80 2.69 6.23 -2.83
C GLY A 80 3.53 7.14 -3.74
N GLY A 81 3.39 6.99 -5.06
CA GLY A 81 4.10 7.78 -6.06
C GLY A 81 5.52 7.30 -6.37
N LYS A 82 6.11 7.87 -7.43
CA LYS A 82 7.41 7.45 -7.99
C LYS A 82 8.62 7.69 -7.08
N LYS A 83 8.49 8.56 -6.08
CA LYS A 83 9.58 8.90 -5.15
C LYS A 83 10.13 7.68 -4.41
N ILE A 84 9.30 6.67 -4.18
CA ILE A 84 9.68 5.46 -3.43
C ILE A 84 10.41 4.47 -4.34
N SER A 85 9.89 4.21 -5.54
CA SER A 85 10.55 3.33 -6.51
C SER A 85 11.92 3.88 -6.95
N GLU A 86 12.07 5.21 -6.98
CA GLU A 86 13.32 5.88 -7.31
C GLU A 86 14.26 6.07 -6.10
N SER A 87 13.84 5.68 -4.89
CA SER A 87 14.64 5.83 -3.67
C SER A 87 16.00 5.14 -3.81
N LYS A 88 17.03 5.78 -3.27
CA LYS A 88 18.40 5.23 -3.22
C LYS A 88 18.44 3.87 -2.51
N LEU A 89 17.56 3.66 -1.54
CA LEU A 89 17.40 2.40 -0.84
C LEU A 89 17.07 1.26 -1.81
N ILE A 90 16.07 1.45 -2.67
CA ILE A 90 15.62 0.45 -3.64
C ILE A 90 16.69 0.22 -4.71
N ARG A 91 17.36 1.27 -5.17
CA ARG A 91 18.45 1.14 -6.16
C ARG A 91 19.66 0.33 -5.64
N GLN A 92 19.92 0.37 -4.32
CA GLN A 92 21.08 -0.30 -3.72
C GLN A 92 20.76 -1.71 -3.20
N GLN A 93 19.64 -1.88 -2.52
CA GLN A 93 19.30 -3.11 -1.80
C GLN A 93 18.14 -3.89 -2.46
N GLY A 94 17.52 -3.34 -3.50
CA GLY A 94 16.57 -4.00 -4.40
C GLY A 94 15.62 -4.98 -3.71
N ALA A 95 15.89 -6.28 -3.88
CA ALA A 95 15.08 -7.37 -3.37
C ALA A 95 14.91 -7.38 -1.84
N GLU A 96 15.96 -7.03 -1.09
CA GLU A 96 15.90 -7.02 0.37
C GLU A 96 14.99 -5.90 0.87
N ALA A 97 15.14 -4.69 0.33
CA ALA A 97 14.27 -3.58 0.68
C ALA A 97 12.81 -3.87 0.30
N ILE A 98 12.56 -4.40 -0.90
CA ILE A 98 11.22 -4.77 -1.38
C ILE A 98 10.53 -5.75 -0.43
N ARG A 99 11.24 -6.80 0.00
CA ARG A 99 10.74 -7.76 0.98
C ARG A 99 10.35 -7.08 2.30
N LEU A 100 11.20 -6.18 2.81
CA LEU A 100 10.92 -5.47 4.07
C LEU A 100 9.71 -4.53 3.95
N PHE A 101 9.57 -3.79 2.84
CA PHE A 101 8.37 -2.97 2.61
C PHE A 101 7.09 -3.82 2.59
N ALA A 102 7.12 -4.95 1.88
CA ALA A 102 5.97 -5.85 1.81
C ALA A 102 5.63 -6.45 3.19
N ALA A 103 6.64 -6.89 3.94
CA ALA A 103 6.48 -7.44 5.29
C ALA A 103 5.88 -6.42 6.26
N VAL A 104 6.35 -5.16 6.24
CA VAL A 104 5.78 -4.10 7.09
C VAL A 104 4.33 -3.82 6.71
N TRP A 105 3.98 -3.78 5.42
CA TRP A 105 2.58 -3.60 5.01
C TRP A 105 1.69 -4.75 5.47
N ARG A 106 2.14 -6.00 5.36
CA ARG A 106 1.39 -7.18 5.85
C ARG A 106 1.13 -7.11 7.34
N LEU A 107 2.19 -6.87 8.12
CA LEU A 107 2.11 -6.78 9.57
C LEU A 107 1.17 -5.63 10.02
N ALA A 108 1.37 -4.44 9.45
CA ALA A 108 0.55 -3.27 9.77
C ALA A 108 -0.91 -3.45 9.31
N SER A 109 -1.16 -4.03 8.14
CA SER A 109 -2.53 -4.30 7.67
C SER A 109 -3.26 -5.29 8.59
N ALA A 110 -2.55 -6.32 9.07
CA ALA A 110 -3.10 -7.31 9.98
C ALA A 110 -3.43 -6.71 11.35
N GLN A 111 -2.51 -5.94 11.95
CA GLN A 111 -2.59 -5.54 13.36
C GLN A 111 -3.12 -4.12 13.61
N TYR A 112 -2.85 -3.18 12.72
CA TYR A 112 -3.18 -1.78 12.96
C TYR A 112 -4.69 -1.54 12.88
N ARG A 113 -5.24 -0.94 13.94
CA ARG A 113 -6.63 -0.51 14.00
C ARG A 113 -6.69 0.90 14.58
N LYS A 114 -7.43 1.80 13.91
CA LYS A 114 -7.77 3.12 14.43
C LYS A 114 -9.27 3.32 14.34
N ASN A 115 -9.93 3.57 15.47
CA ASN A 115 -11.39 3.69 15.57
C ASN A 115 -12.13 2.48 14.95
N GLY A 116 -11.63 1.26 15.18
CA GLY A 116 -12.19 0.02 14.63
C GLY A 116 -11.91 -0.23 13.14
N LYS A 117 -11.29 0.71 12.43
CA LYS A 117 -10.97 0.60 10.99
C LYS A 117 -9.57 0.04 10.77
N THR A 118 -9.43 -0.83 9.77
CA THR A 118 -8.14 -1.41 9.33
C THR A 118 -7.29 -0.36 8.63
N LEU A 119 -5.97 -0.60 8.51
CA LEU A 119 -5.08 0.28 7.74
C LEU A 119 -5.58 0.48 6.30
N PHE A 120 -5.96 -0.61 5.62
CA PHE A 120 -6.52 -0.55 4.28
C PHE A 120 -7.72 0.41 4.22
N TYR A 121 -8.67 0.27 5.15
CA TYR A 121 -9.86 1.12 5.18
C TYR A 121 -9.48 2.59 5.38
N LEU A 122 -8.50 2.88 6.24
CA LEU A 122 -8.05 4.27 6.47
C LEU A 122 -7.40 4.87 5.22
N CYS A 123 -6.73 4.06 4.39
CA CYS A 123 -6.11 4.50 3.15
C CYS A 123 -7.12 4.65 2.00
N PHE A 124 -8.02 3.67 1.81
CA PHE A 124 -8.83 3.54 0.58
C PHE A 124 -10.33 3.70 0.80
N GLY A 125 -10.80 3.65 2.05
CA GLY A 125 -12.21 3.73 2.40
C GLY A 125 -13.03 2.50 1.96
N ASP A 126 -14.32 2.72 1.80
CA ASP A 126 -15.28 1.72 1.32
C ASP A 126 -15.42 1.71 -0.20
N ARG A 127 -15.79 0.55 -0.75
CA ARG A 127 -16.38 0.50 -2.10
C ARG A 127 -17.67 1.33 -2.09
N LYS A 128 -17.77 2.26 -3.03
CA LYS A 128 -18.95 3.09 -3.22
C LYS A 128 -19.71 2.62 -4.45
N GLU A 129 -21.03 2.57 -4.33
CA GLU A 129 -21.93 2.38 -5.45
C GLU A 129 -22.33 3.76 -5.99
N LEU A 130 -22.04 4.00 -7.26
CA LEU A 130 -22.41 5.22 -7.97
C LEU A 130 -23.29 4.85 -9.16
N ARG A 131 -24.22 5.73 -9.52
CA ARG A 131 -25.00 5.55 -10.74
C ARG A 131 -24.07 5.56 -11.94
N TRP A 132 -24.25 4.59 -12.82
CA TRP A 132 -23.45 4.42 -14.02
C TRP A 132 -24.39 4.38 -15.22
N TYR A 133 -24.03 5.10 -16.28
CA TYR A 133 -24.83 5.18 -17.49
C TYR A 133 -24.12 4.39 -18.59
N PRO A 134 -24.56 3.15 -18.89
CA PRO A 134 -24.02 2.40 -20.00
C PRO A 134 -24.24 3.18 -21.30
N LEU A 135 -23.22 3.18 -22.17
CA LEU A 135 -23.29 3.84 -23.49
C LEU A 135 -23.61 5.35 -23.39
N GLU A 136 -22.96 6.05 -22.47
CA GLU A 136 -23.14 7.49 -22.27
C GLU A 136 -23.11 8.27 -23.60
N TYR A 137 -24.02 9.24 -23.73
CA TYR A 137 -24.25 10.04 -24.94
C TYR A 137 -24.67 9.24 -26.20
N THR A 138 -25.14 8.00 -26.02
CA THR A 138 -25.70 7.18 -27.11
C THR A 138 -27.18 6.93 -26.84
N LEU A 139 -28.04 7.14 -27.85
CA LEU A 139 -29.44 6.75 -27.78
C LEU A 139 -29.53 5.22 -27.71
N TYR A 140 -29.62 4.70 -26.49
CA TYR A 140 -29.78 3.29 -26.22
C TYR A 140 -31.19 3.00 -25.72
N TYR A 141 -31.95 2.27 -26.53
CA TYR A 141 -33.23 1.72 -26.10
C TYR A 141 -32.97 0.41 -25.36
N ASN A 142 -33.24 0.36 -24.06
CA ASN A 142 -33.20 -0.88 -23.28
C ASN A 142 -34.50 -1.67 -23.56
N PRO A 143 -34.49 -2.68 -24.45
CA PRO A 143 -35.72 -3.29 -24.95
C PRO A 143 -36.28 -4.35 -23.99
N LYS A 144 -35.53 -4.71 -22.94
CA LYS A 144 -35.86 -5.83 -22.06
C LYS A 144 -36.07 -5.30 -20.65
N LYS A 145 -37.12 -5.80 -19.99
CA LYS A 145 -37.17 -5.86 -18.52
C LYS A 145 -36.01 -6.75 -18.07
N GLN A 146 -34.83 -6.16 -17.97
CA GLN A 146 -33.61 -6.86 -17.63
C GLN A 146 -33.77 -7.35 -16.18
N LYS A 147 -33.41 -8.60 -15.92
CA LYS A 147 -33.39 -9.12 -14.55
C LYS A 147 -32.27 -8.42 -13.79
N GLU A 148 -32.42 -8.29 -12.48
CA GLU A 148 -31.33 -7.82 -11.64
C GLU A 148 -30.10 -8.70 -11.89
N THR A 149 -28.98 -8.05 -12.14
CA THR A 149 -27.74 -8.74 -12.52
C THR A 149 -26.55 -8.04 -11.92
N ILE A 150 -25.52 -8.81 -11.59
CA ILE A 150 -24.22 -8.33 -11.16
C ILE A 150 -23.21 -8.82 -12.19
N TYR A 151 -22.47 -7.89 -12.77
CA TYR A 151 -21.36 -8.13 -13.66
C TYR A 151 -20.07 -7.80 -12.91
N GLU A 152 -19.35 -8.83 -12.46
CA GLU A 152 -18.05 -8.66 -11.80
C GLU A 152 -16.96 -8.56 -12.86
N LEU A 153 -16.38 -7.37 -13.00
CA LEU A 153 -15.28 -7.15 -13.94
C LEU A 153 -13.95 -7.59 -13.31
N ASN A 154 -13.72 -7.19 -12.07
CA ASN A 154 -12.59 -7.60 -11.24
C ASN A 154 -12.99 -7.47 -9.75
N PRO A 155 -12.17 -7.97 -8.80
CA PRO A 155 -12.51 -7.92 -7.36
C PRO A 155 -12.73 -6.49 -6.81
N SER A 156 -12.17 -5.47 -7.45
CA SER A 156 -12.30 -4.06 -7.06
C SER A 156 -13.44 -3.32 -7.77
N ARG A 157 -14.02 -3.87 -8.85
CA ARG A 157 -15.00 -3.22 -9.72
C ARG A 157 -16.07 -4.18 -10.22
N SER A 158 -17.32 -3.86 -9.92
CA SER A 158 -18.49 -4.58 -10.45
C SER A 158 -19.60 -3.61 -10.87
N TYR A 159 -20.44 -4.06 -11.79
CA TYR A 159 -21.59 -3.33 -12.30
C TYR A 159 -22.86 -4.05 -11.91
N ARG A 160 -23.80 -3.35 -11.30
CA ARG A 160 -25.06 -3.90 -10.79
C ARG A 160 -26.22 -3.23 -11.50
N PHE A 161 -27.14 -4.03 -12.03
CA PHE A 161 -28.44 -3.55 -12.48
C PHE A 161 -29.48 -3.88 -11.43
N THR A 162 -30.16 -2.85 -10.90
CA THR A 162 -31.26 -3.00 -9.93
C THR A 162 -32.25 -1.86 -10.11
N GLN A 163 -33.54 -2.15 -9.89
CA GLN A 163 -34.62 -1.16 -9.99
C GLN A 163 -34.67 -0.34 -11.30
N GLY A 164 -34.22 -0.92 -12.42
CA GLY A 164 -34.23 -0.23 -13.72
C GLY A 164 -32.98 0.61 -14.01
N GLU A 165 -32.05 0.68 -13.07
CA GLU A 165 -30.86 1.54 -13.14
C GLU A 165 -29.57 0.73 -13.00
N TRP A 166 -28.50 1.27 -13.58
CA TRP A 166 -27.17 0.69 -13.49
C TRP A 166 -26.32 1.45 -12.46
N TYR A 167 -25.55 0.68 -11.71
CA TYR A 167 -24.61 1.18 -10.71
C TYR A 167 -23.24 0.55 -10.90
N ILE A 168 -22.19 1.31 -10.63
CA ILE A 168 -20.82 0.81 -10.53
C ILE A 168 -20.39 0.81 -9.07
N SER A 169 -19.90 -0.33 -8.59
CA SER A 169 -19.30 -0.49 -7.27
C SER A 169 -17.79 -0.53 -7.40
N THR A 170 -17.11 0.52 -6.92
CA THR A 170 -15.65 0.65 -6.99
C THR A 170 -15.10 1.49 -5.84
N TYR A 171 -13.80 1.41 -5.60
CA TYR A 171 -13.08 2.38 -4.78
C TYR A 171 -12.82 3.65 -5.60
N GLN A 172 -13.15 4.81 -5.04
CA GLN A 172 -12.97 6.11 -5.70
C GLN A 172 -11.73 6.81 -5.16
N SER A 173 -10.86 7.26 -6.06
CA SER A 173 -9.59 7.92 -5.70
C SER A 173 -9.79 9.20 -4.89
N TYR A 174 -10.93 9.87 -5.05
CA TYR A 174 -11.28 11.04 -4.26
C TYR A 174 -11.40 10.74 -2.75
N TYR A 175 -11.77 9.52 -2.36
CA TYR A 175 -11.86 9.13 -0.96
C TYR A 175 -10.54 8.56 -0.40
N PHE A 176 -9.46 8.51 -1.19
CA PHE A 176 -8.21 7.96 -0.72
C PHE A 176 -7.51 8.95 0.20
N ASN A 177 -7.15 8.49 1.39
CA ASN A 177 -6.23 9.22 2.23
C ASN A 177 -4.81 8.96 1.73
N LYS A 178 -4.35 9.80 0.79
CA LYS A 178 -2.98 9.70 0.24
C LYS A 178 -1.92 10.01 1.31
N GLN A 179 -2.27 10.86 2.29
CA GLN A 179 -1.33 11.31 3.32
C GLN A 179 -0.92 10.18 4.26
N ILE A 180 -1.87 9.38 4.76
CA ILE A 180 -1.53 8.25 5.65
C ILE A 180 -0.60 7.25 4.96
N LEU A 181 -0.80 7.00 3.67
CA LEU A 181 0.06 6.11 2.90
C LEU A 181 1.44 6.72 2.64
N ALA A 182 1.50 8.00 2.27
CA ALA A 182 2.75 8.70 2.06
C ALA A 182 3.60 8.75 3.34
N ASP A 183 2.98 9.03 4.48
CA ASP A 183 3.62 9.04 5.79
C ASP A 183 4.10 7.65 6.21
N PHE A 184 3.28 6.63 5.96
CA PHE A 184 3.64 5.23 6.18
C PHE A 184 4.89 4.83 5.39
N LEU A 185 4.89 5.08 4.09
CA LEU A 185 6.01 4.70 3.21
C LEU A 185 7.28 5.51 3.49
N HIS A 186 7.12 6.79 3.84
CA HIS A 186 8.23 7.65 4.23
C HIS A 186 8.94 7.14 5.50
N GLU A 187 8.19 6.75 6.54
CA GLU A 187 8.80 6.24 7.78
C GLU A 187 9.49 4.89 7.56
N ILE A 188 8.94 4.02 6.70
CA ILE A 188 9.62 2.79 6.29
C ILE A 188 10.96 3.11 5.61
N ASP A 189 10.97 3.95 4.57
CA ASP A 189 12.21 4.31 3.86
C ASP A 189 13.24 4.92 4.83
N ARG A 190 12.80 5.82 5.72
CA ARG A 190 13.66 6.42 6.74
C ARG A 190 14.34 5.38 7.63
N ARG A 191 13.57 4.47 8.23
CA ARG A 191 14.07 3.47 9.18
C ARG A 191 14.90 2.40 8.49
N LEU A 192 14.50 1.95 7.30
CA LEU A 192 15.26 0.98 6.52
C LEU A 192 16.59 1.54 6.06
N ARG A 193 16.68 2.83 5.70
CA ARG A 193 17.98 3.49 5.41
C ARG A 193 18.92 3.50 6.61
N LEU A 194 18.40 3.68 7.82
CA LEU A 194 19.19 3.60 9.05
C LEU A 194 19.65 2.16 9.34
N TYR A 195 18.77 1.18 9.15
CA TYR A 195 19.08 -0.23 9.37
C TYR A 195 20.12 -0.77 8.37
N LEU A 196 19.91 -0.53 7.07
CA LEU A 196 20.76 -1.02 5.99
C LEU A 196 21.97 -0.11 5.72
N LYS A 197 22.10 1.00 6.47
CA LYS A 197 23.18 2.00 6.34
C LYS A 197 23.30 2.56 4.92
N THR A 198 22.17 2.76 4.25
CA THR A 198 22.10 3.22 2.85
C THR A 198 21.56 4.65 2.75
N GLY A 199 22.34 5.55 2.14
CA GLY A 199 21.93 6.93 1.88
C GLY A 199 21.91 7.84 3.11
N HIS A 200 21.38 9.05 2.94
CA HIS A 200 21.23 10.01 4.05
C HIS A 200 19.93 9.73 4.82
N PRO A 201 19.94 9.85 6.17
CA PRO A 201 18.75 9.74 6.99
C PRO A 201 17.69 10.78 6.59
N LEU A 202 16.44 10.35 6.42
CA LEU A 202 15.32 11.26 6.23
C LEU A 202 14.89 11.90 7.56
N LYS A 203 14.29 13.10 7.46
CA LYS A 203 13.72 13.81 8.62
C LYS A 203 12.54 13.02 9.19
N GLU A 204 12.43 12.96 10.51
CA GLU A 204 11.30 12.30 11.15
C GLU A 204 9.97 13.02 10.92
N ARG A 205 8.89 12.25 10.69
CA ARG A 205 7.51 12.75 10.66
C ARG A 205 6.77 12.24 11.88
N LYS A 206 6.32 13.14 12.75
CA LYS A 206 5.67 12.78 14.02
C LYS A 206 4.30 12.13 13.77
N GLU A 207 3.66 12.50 12.67
CA GLU A 207 2.37 12.00 12.21
C GLU A 207 2.42 10.50 11.89
N ALA A 208 3.59 9.99 11.52
CA ALA A 208 3.85 8.59 11.16
C ALA A 208 4.42 7.76 12.32
N ALA A 209 4.51 8.30 13.54
CA ALA A 209 5.13 7.62 14.68
C ALA A 209 4.45 6.28 15.03
N TRP A 210 3.17 6.11 14.68
CA TRP A 210 2.42 4.87 14.88
C TRP A 210 2.96 3.69 14.06
N VAL A 211 3.72 3.94 12.99
CA VAL A 211 4.25 2.91 12.07
C VAL A 211 5.51 2.23 12.63
N VAL A 212 6.26 2.97 13.45
CA VAL A 212 7.53 2.57 14.06
C VAL A 212 7.53 1.15 14.67
N PRO A 213 6.58 0.76 15.54
CA PRO A 213 6.61 -0.56 16.17
C PRO A 213 6.54 -1.71 15.15
N TYR A 214 5.80 -1.53 14.06
CA TYR A 214 5.69 -2.53 13.01
C TYR A 214 6.99 -2.65 12.21
N ILE A 215 7.65 -1.52 11.94
CA ILE A 215 8.95 -1.51 11.25
C ILE A 215 10.01 -2.18 12.11
N GLU A 216 10.05 -1.87 13.40
CA GLU A 216 11.04 -2.44 14.32
C GLU A 216 10.85 -3.94 14.49
N SER A 217 9.62 -4.43 14.57
CA SER A 217 9.32 -5.88 14.59
C SER A 217 9.87 -6.59 13.35
N VAL A 218 9.59 -6.05 12.16
CA VAL A 218 10.06 -6.65 10.89
C VAL A 218 11.58 -6.60 10.77
N ILE A 219 12.22 -5.51 11.21
CA ILE A 219 13.69 -5.41 11.24
C ILE A 219 14.30 -6.46 12.19
N GLU A 220 13.67 -6.68 13.34
CA GLU A 220 14.15 -7.66 14.31
C GLU A 220 13.99 -9.10 13.81
N GLU A 221 12.85 -9.42 13.20
CA GLU A 221 12.64 -10.70 12.49
C GLU A 221 13.69 -10.91 11.38
N ASP A 222 13.98 -9.86 10.61
CA ASP A 222 15.01 -9.92 9.58
C ASP A 222 16.42 -10.14 10.14
N ARG A 223 16.76 -9.49 11.26
CA ARG A 223 18.02 -9.73 11.97
C ARG A 223 18.12 -11.16 12.48
N GLN A 224 17.05 -11.69 13.06
CA GLN A 224 17.00 -13.06 13.55
C GLN A 224 17.16 -14.06 12.40
N ALA A 225 16.43 -13.86 11.30
CA ALA A 225 16.55 -14.69 10.10
C ALA A 225 17.99 -14.68 9.53
N LYS A 226 18.66 -13.53 9.54
CA LYS A 226 20.08 -13.43 9.15
C LYS A 226 21.02 -14.15 10.11
N ILE A 227 20.80 -14.05 11.41
CA ILE A 227 21.59 -14.77 12.42
C ILE A 227 21.40 -16.28 12.23
N GLU A 228 20.16 -16.74 12.04
CA GLU A 228 19.85 -18.15 11.80
C GLU A 228 20.44 -18.67 10.50
N ALA A 229 20.35 -17.89 9.41
CA ALA A 229 20.98 -18.23 8.13
C ALA A 229 22.51 -18.28 8.22
N ALA A 230 23.12 -17.47 9.10
CA ALA A 230 24.55 -17.46 9.37
C ALA A 230 25.00 -18.58 10.32
N ARG A 231 24.08 -19.28 11.01
CA ARG A 231 24.45 -20.43 11.86
C ARG A 231 24.94 -21.56 10.96
N PRO A 232 26.18 -22.05 11.15
CA PRO A 232 26.67 -23.17 10.36
C PRO A 232 25.78 -24.39 10.60
N LYS A 233 25.39 -25.08 9.53
CA LYS A 233 24.73 -26.39 9.63
C LYS A 233 25.75 -27.40 10.17
N ILE A 234 25.73 -27.63 11.48
CA ILE A 234 26.60 -28.60 12.13
C ILE A 234 26.01 -29.99 11.88
N THR A 235 26.57 -30.71 10.91
CA THR A 235 26.30 -32.14 10.72
C THR A 235 27.15 -32.92 11.72
N ILE A 236 26.54 -33.32 12.85
CA ILE A 236 27.21 -34.17 13.83
C ILE A 236 27.09 -35.61 13.34
N ASP A 237 28.23 -36.24 13.03
CA ASP A 237 28.29 -37.66 12.70
C ASP A 237 28.34 -38.50 14.00
N PHE A 238 27.34 -39.37 14.16
CA PHE A 238 27.20 -40.22 15.34
C PHE A 238 27.89 -41.58 15.19
N ALA A 239 28.48 -41.90 14.03
CA ALA A 239 29.13 -43.19 13.79
C ALA A 239 30.33 -43.46 14.73
N GLY A 240 30.94 -42.42 15.29
CA GLY A 240 32.08 -42.53 16.22
C GLY A 240 31.70 -42.65 17.70
N LEU A 241 30.43 -42.48 18.08
CA LEU A 241 30.02 -42.41 19.49
C LEU A 241 30.33 -43.70 20.27
N ASP A 242 30.15 -44.86 19.65
CA ASP A 242 30.38 -46.14 20.34
C ASP A 242 31.87 -46.39 20.57
N LYS A 243 32.73 -45.93 19.65
CA LYS A 243 34.18 -45.96 19.84
C LYS A 243 34.63 -45.03 20.97
N ILE A 244 34.05 -43.82 21.03
CA ILE A 244 34.30 -42.88 22.14
C ILE A 244 33.86 -43.49 23.49
N ARG A 245 32.74 -44.22 23.53
CA ARG A 245 32.30 -44.92 24.75
C ARG A 245 33.25 -46.05 25.15
N GLN A 246 33.74 -46.82 24.20
CA GLN A 246 34.69 -47.90 24.45
C GLN A 246 36.04 -47.37 24.92
N ASP A 247 36.59 -46.36 24.24
CA ASP A 247 37.87 -45.73 24.61
C ASP A 247 37.78 -45.10 26.02
N ALA A 248 36.63 -44.51 26.37
CA ALA A 248 36.39 -43.96 27.71
C ALA A 248 36.33 -45.04 28.80
N LEU A 249 35.71 -46.19 28.53
CA LEU A 249 35.67 -47.34 29.45
C LEU A 249 37.07 -47.94 29.65
N GLU A 250 37.86 -48.06 28.59
CA GLU A 250 39.25 -48.54 28.68
C GLU A 250 40.13 -47.55 29.46
N THR A 251 39.98 -46.25 29.20
CA THR A 251 40.72 -45.22 29.95
C THR A 251 40.33 -45.21 31.42
N GLN A 252 39.03 -45.38 31.74
CA GLN A 252 38.57 -45.54 33.12
C GLN A 252 39.20 -46.77 33.78
N GLY A 253 39.24 -47.90 33.09
CA GLY A 253 39.85 -49.14 33.59
C GLY A 253 41.36 -49.02 33.82
N SER A 254 42.06 -48.23 32.99
CA SER A 254 43.51 -48.00 33.14
C SER A 254 43.86 -47.00 34.24
N LEU A 255 42.95 -46.11 34.61
CA LEU A 255 43.14 -45.13 35.68
C LEU A 255 42.74 -45.67 37.07
N LEU A 256 42.01 -46.79 37.13
CA LEU A 256 41.77 -47.52 38.36
C LEU A 256 43.02 -48.32 38.75
N THR A 257 43.70 -47.91 39.83
CA THR A 257 44.78 -48.71 40.43
C THR A 257 44.21 -49.78 41.37
N GLU A 258 44.99 -50.83 41.67
CA GLU A 258 44.53 -51.96 42.50
C GLU A 258 44.10 -51.56 43.93
N GLU A 259 44.47 -50.38 44.43
CA GLU A 259 43.98 -49.81 45.69
C GLU A 259 42.53 -49.28 45.58
N ASP A 260 42.08 -48.81 44.42
CA ASP A 260 40.70 -48.30 44.21
C ASP A 260 39.68 -49.42 43.99
N ALA A 261 40.14 -50.64 43.65
CA ALA A 261 39.27 -51.79 43.39
C ALA A 261 38.72 -52.45 44.68
N GLN A 262 39.33 -52.20 45.84
CA GLN A 262 38.93 -52.83 47.11
C GLN A 262 37.90 -52.01 47.91
N ASP A 263 37.63 -50.76 47.56
CA ASP A 263 36.65 -49.89 48.25
C ASP A 263 35.38 -49.59 47.40
N ALA A 264 35.23 -50.27 46.26
CA ALA A 264 34.25 -49.92 45.23
C ALA A 264 32.82 -50.52 45.31
N PRO A 265 32.47 -51.56 46.10
CA PRO A 265 31.13 -52.16 45.96
C PRO A 265 30.01 -51.31 46.57
N ALA A 266 30.31 -50.28 47.39
CA ALA A 266 29.29 -49.48 48.07
C ALA A 266 29.03 -48.09 47.45
N LYS A 267 30.05 -47.39 46.92
CA LYS A 267 29.88 -46.02 46.39
C LYS A 267 29.45 -45.94 44.92
N SER A 268 29.67 -47.01 44.14
CA SER A 268 29.32 -47.07 42.71
C SER A 268 27.81 -47.32 42.49
N ALA A 269 27.15 -48.04 43.40
CA ALA A 269 25.70 -48.29 43.34
C ALA A 269 24.88 -47.02 43.63
N GLU A 270 25.24 -46.23 44.65
CA GLU A 270 24.55 -44.96 44.96
C GLU A 270 24.70 -43.90 43.87
N SER A 271 25.83 -43.89 43.16
CA SER A 271 26.06 -42.95 42.07
C SER A 271 25.35 -43.40 40.78
N ALA A 272 25.34 -44.70 40.46
CA ALA A 272 24.58 -45.24 39.33
C ALA A 272 23.07 -45.05 39.46
N GLU A 273 22.51 -45.18 40.67
CA GLU A 273 21.10 -44.88 40.96
C GLU A 273 20.78 -43.39 40.77
N ARG A 274 21.65 -42.47 41.22
CA ARG A 274 21.49 -41.01 40.97
C ARG A 274 21.56 -40.63 39.50
N TYR A 275 22.40 -41.29 38.70
CA TYR A 275 22.49 -41.05 37.25
C TYR A 275 21.25 -41.57 36.50
N MET A 276 20.69 -42.72 36.90
CA MET A 276 19.43 -43.24 36.33
C MET A 276 18.22 -42.38 36.70
N GLU A 277 18.18 -41.86 37.94
CA GLU A 277 17.11 -40.97 38.39
C GLU A 277 17.17 -39.61 37.67
N ALA A 278 18.36 -39.03 37.50
CA ALA A 278 18.55 -37.78 36.73
C ALA A 278 18.22 -37.94 35.23
N ALA A 279 18.56 -39.07 34.61
CA ALA A 279 18.21 -39.36 33.21
C ALA A 279 16.69 -39.57 33.01
N SER A 280 15.99 -40.12 34.02
CA SER A 280 14.53 -40.24 34.03
C SER A 280 13.82 -38.89 34.22
N ALA A 281 14.41 -37.98 35.02
CA ALA A 281 13.89 -36.63 35.23
C ALA A 281 13.98 -35.75 33.97
N VAL A 282 15.08 -35.84 33.21
CA VAL A 282 15.26 -35.13 31.93
C VAL A 282 14.29 -35.62 30.85
N ARG A 283 13.97 -36.93 30.84
CA ARG A 283 12.99 -37.49 29.89
C ARG A 283 11.55 -37.08 30.21
N THR A 284 11.23 -36.91 31.49
CA THR A 284 9.91 -36.45 31.95
C THR A 284 9.69 -34.95 31.69
N GLN A 285 10.75 -34.12 31.75
CA GLN A 285 10.68 -32.69 31.44
C GLN A 285 10.53 -32.38 29.94
N ALA A 286 11.04 -33.24 29.06
CA ALA A 286 10.85 -33.11 27.61
C ALA A 286 9.41 -33.44 27.16
N SER A 287 8.69 -34.28 27.91
CA SER A 287 7.28 -34.62 27.63
C SER A 287 6.27 -33.65 28.27
N ALA A 288 6.64 -32.94 29.34
CA ALA A 288 5.76 -31.97 30.00
C ALA A 288 5.65 -30.61 29.27
N LYS A 289 6.63 -30.26 28.41
CA LYS A 289 6.64 -28.99 27.67
C LYS A 289 5.87 -29.01 26.33
N ALA A 290 5.33 -30.16 25.94
CA ALA A 290 4.56 -30.34 24.71
C ALA A 290 3.03 -30.45 24.93
N GLY A 291 2.54 -30.32 26.17
CA GLY A 291 1.16 -30.71 26.52
C GLY A 291 0.25 -29.67 27.20
N MET A 292 0.67 -28.41 27.40
CA MET A 292 -0.14 -27.48 28.20
C MET A 292 -0.04 -26.01 27.76
N GLU A 293 -0.53 -25.69 26.57
CA GLU A 293 -1.11 -24.36 26.28
C GLU A 293 -2.44 -24.54 25.54
N SER A 294 -3.48 -24.82 26.31
CA SER A 294 -4.84 -24.46 25.91
C SER A 294 -5.68 -24.15 27.14
N SER A 295 -6.26 -22.95 27.10
CA SER A 295 -7.43 -22.51 27.86
C SER A 295 -7.22 -22.08 29.31
N ALA A 296 -7.27 -20.76 29.52
CA ALA A 296 -7.83 -20.18 30.74
C ALA A 296 -8.48 -18.83 30.43
N ALA A 297 -9.81 -18.81 30.49
CA ALA A 297 -10.65 -17.63 30.50
C ALA A 297 -10.99 -17.25 31.96
N ILE A 298 -10.93 -15.95 32.25
CA ILE A 298 -11.67 -15.12 33.24
C ILE A 298 -11.59 -15.54 34.73
N PRO A 299 -11.40 -14.55 35.65
CA PRO A 299 -12.53 -14.17 36.49
C PRO A 299 -12.72 -12.65 36.65
N SER A 300 -13.95 -12.31 37.02
CA SER A 300 -14.59 -11.00 37.14
C SER A 300 -14.71 -10.56 38.60
N GLY A 301 -14.93 -9.25 38.83
CA GLY A 301 -15.29 -8.62 40.11
C GLY A 301 -14.72 -7.18 40.23
N SER A 302 -15.36 -6.09 39.78
CA SER A 302 -16.49 -5.33 40.40
C SER A 302 -16.14 -4.78 41.80
N VAL A 303 -16.37 -3.52 42.24
CA VAL A 303 -17.10 -2.30 41.83
C VAL A 303 -16.46 -1.12 42.61
N ASN A 304 -16.39 0.10 42.08
CA ASN A 304 -17.01 1.30 42.71
C ASN A 304 -16.77 2.61 41.96
N SER A 305 -17.89 3.31 41.86
CA SER A 305 -18.23 4.54 41.18
C SER A 305 -17.79 5.79 41.93
N SER A 306 -17.58 6.89 41.20
CA SER A 306 -18.03 8.22 41.63
C SER A 306 -17.99 9.19 40.44
N GLU A 307 -19.11 9.87 40.26
CA GLU A 307 -19.44 10.88 39.27
C GLU A 307 -18.65 12.17 39.48
N GLU A 308 -18.27 12.86 38.40
CA GLU A 308 -18.32 14.33 38.37
C GLU A 308 -18.37 14.88 36.93
N SER A 309 -19.03 16.01 36.79
CA SER A 309 -19.74 16.54 35.62
C SER A 309 -19.00 17.67 34.87
N VAL A 310 -19.13 17.67 33.52
CA VAL A 310 -19.13 18.75 32.46
C VAL A 310 -18.42 20.12 32.70
N PRO A 311 -17.88 20.82 31.65
CA PRO A 311 -18.62 21.22 30.43
C PRO A 311 -17.88 21.30 29.07
N LEU A 312 -18.72 21.40 28.02
CA LEU A 312 -18.46 21.82 26.63
C LEU A 312 -17.54 23.05 26.52
N ASP A 313 -16.55 23.01 25.60
CA ASP A 313 -16.54 23.83 24.37
C ASP A 313 -15.29 23.50 23.54
N ASN A 314 -15.44 23.47 22.20
CA ASN A 314 -14.44 23.74 21.15
C ASN A 314 -14.71 22.91 19.90
N ALA A 315 -15.41 23.55 18.96
CA ALA A 315 -15.39 23.18 17.56
C ALA A 315 -13.95 23.18 17.01
N PRO A 316 -13.53 22.20 16.21
CA PRO A 316 -12.25 22.27 15.53
C PRO A 316 -12.34 23.27 14.36
N VAL A 317 -11.68 24.40 14.57
CA VAL A 317 -11.31 25.43 13.60
C VAL A 317 -10.60 24.78 12.39
N LEU A 318 -11.06 25.10 11.18
CA LEU A 318 -10.37 24.78 9.93
C LEU A 318 -8.96 25.40 9.94
N PRO A 319 -7.89 24.63 9.69
CA PRO A 319 -6.57 25.21 9.49
C PRO A 319 -6.50 25.94 8.14
N SER A 320 -6.12 27.21 8.24
CA SER A 320 -5.90 28.16 7.17
C SER A 320 -4.93 27.67 6.09
N MET A 321 -5.23 28.08 4.86
CA MET A 321 -4.57 27.77 3.59
C MET A 321 -3.07 28.12 3.62
N THR A 322 -2.21 27.09 3.56
CA THR A 322 -0.80 27.23 3.20
C THR A 322 -0.68 27.66 1.74
N SER A 323 0.08 28.72 1.49
CA SER A 323 0.32 29.35 0.18
C SER A 323 0.65 28.32 -0.91
N VAL A 324 -0.14 28.34 -1.99
CA VAL A 324 0.13 27.60 -3.22
C VAL A 324 1.46 28.09 -3.82
N PRO A 325 2.31 27.19 -4.37
CA PRO A 325 3.62 27.54 -4.91
C PRO A 325 3.51 28.19 -6.30
N LEU A 326 2.70 29.24 -6.43
CA LEU A 326 2.62 30.09 -7.61
C LEU A 326 3.54 31.29 -7.42
N ASP A 327 4.30 31.63 -8.47
CA ASP A 327 5.00 32.92 -8.50
C ASP A 327 4.00 34.09 -8.63
N ASP A 328 4.37 35.28 -8.17
CA ASP A 328 3.51 36.48 -8.19
C ASP A 328 3.02 36.80 -9.61
N THR A 329 3.87 36.50 -10.61
CA THR A 329 3.54 36.70 -12.02
C THR A 329 2.55 35.66 -12.57
N GLN A 330 2.65 34.41 -12.12
CA GLN A 330 1.75 33.32 -12.49
C GLN A 330 0.36 33.50 -11.88
N ALA A 331 0.32 33.93 -10.61
CA ALA A 331 -0.93 34.31 -9.95
C ALA A 331 -1.61 35.48 -10.67
N LEU A 332 -0.85 36.49 -11.11
CA LEU A 332 -1.39 37.62 -11.87
C LEU A 332 -1.98 37.19 -13.22
N LEU A 333 -1.30 36.29 -13.96
CA LEU A 333 -1.81 35.74 -15.22
C LEU A 333 -3.14 35.01 -15.03
N LEU A 334 -3.26 34.18 -13.99
CA LEU A 334 -4.48 33.46 -13.69
C LEU A 334 -5.63 34.41 -13.33
N ARG A 335 -5.38 35.46 -12.55
CA ARG A 335 -6.41 36.50 -12.26
C ARG A 335 -6.90 37.21 -13.53
N MET A 336 -5.97 37.56 -14.43
CA MET A 336 -6.35 38.19 -15.71
C MET A 336 -7.22 37.25 -16.55
N LEU A 337 -6.89 35.96 -16.61
CA LEU A 337 -7.70 34.97 -17.33
C LEU A 337 -9.08 34.77 -16.70
N LEU A 338 -9.18 34.72 -15.37
CA LEU A 338 -10.46 34.63 -14.66
C LEU A 338 -11.40 35.81 -14.97
N ARG A 339 -10.83 36.99 -15.24
CA ARG A 339 -11.53 38.23 -15.61
C ARG A 339 -11.77 38.40 -17.11
N GLY A 340 -11.23 37.49 -17.94
CA GLY A 340 -11.31 37.58 -19.41
C GLY A 340 -10.44 38.68 -20.03
N GLU A 341 -9.39 39.12 -19.33
CA GLU A 341 -8.45 40.12 -19.83
C GLU A 341 -7.37 39.49 -20.74
N PRO A 342 -6.85 40.22 -21.75
CA PRO A 342 -5.81 39.71 -22.64
C PRO A 342 -4.45 39.61 -21.93
N VAL A 343 -3.85 38.42 -21.94
CA VAL A 343 -2.59 38.12 -21.21
C VAL A 343 -1.33 38.15 -22.10
N GLN A 344 -1.49 38.26 -23.43
CA GLN A 344 -0.41 38.12 -24.41
C GLN A 344 0.69 39.17 -24.23
N ALA A 345 0.34 40.41 -23.87
CA ALA A 345 1.32 41.48 -23.63
C ALA A 345 2.20 41.20 -22.40
N LEU A 346 1.63 40.55 -21.37
CA LEU A 346 2.32 40.23 -20.11
C LEU A 346 3.23 39.01 -20.28
N ILE A 347 2.77 38.02 -21.05
CA ILE A 347 3.57 36.85 -21.46
C ILE A 347 4.77 37.30 -22.31
N ALA A 348 4.57 38.20 -23.28
CA ALA A 348 5.63 38.73 -24.13
C ALA A 348 6.67 39.56 -23.34
N ALA A 349 6.22 40.32 -22.33
CA ALA A 349 7.10 41.12 -21.46
C ALA A 349 8.00 40.26 -20.56
N GLN A 350 7.63 39.01 -20.27
CA GLN A 350 8.42 38.09 -19.46
C GLN A 350 9.51 37.34 -20.23
N HIS A 351 9.65 37.54 -21.55
CA HIS A 351 10.59 36.82 -22.42
C HIS A 351 10.48 35.27 -22.35
N GLY A 352 9.38 34.74 -21.81
CA GLY A 352 9.10 33.31 -21.70
C GLY A 352 8.31 32.81 -22.91
N LEU A 353 8.55 31.56 -23.32
CA LEU A 353 7.69 30.88 -24.29
C LEU A 353 6.33 30.57 -23.61
N PRO A 354 5.18 30.89 -24.22
CA PRO A 354 3.86 30.66 -23.64
C PRO A 354 3.63 29.24 -23.11
N HIS A 355 4.15 28.23 -23.82
CA HIS A 355 4.09 26.83 -23.43
C HIS A 355 4.85 26.54 -22.12
N VAL A 356 6.00 27.18 -21.90
CA VAL A 356 6.80 26.96 -20.68
C VAL A 356 6.10 27.56 -19.46
N ILE A 357 5.40 28.69 -19.64
CA ILE A 357 4.61 29.30 -18.58
C ILE A 357 3.37 28.44 -18.28
N ALA A 358 2.70 27.92 -19.31
CA ALA A 358 1.58 27.00 -19.15
C ALA A 358 1.98 25.72 -18.42
N ASP A 359 3.10 25.10 -18.81
CA ASP A 359 3.63 23.91 -18.13
C ASP A 359 3.97 24.19 -16.67
N SER A 360 4.62 25.32 -16.38
CA SER A 360 4.97 25.68 -15.01
C SER A 360 3.74 25.94 -14.13
N ILE A 361 2.70 26.59 -14.68
CA ILE A 361 1.43 26.81 -13.97
C ILE A 361 0.70 25.47 -13.77
N ASN A 362 0.62 24.64 -14.80
CA ASN A 362 -0.01 23.33 -14.72
C ASN A 362 0.71 22.43 -13.72
N GLU A 363 2.05 22.41 -13.69
CA GLU A 363 2.83 21.65 -12.71
C GLU A 363 2.59 22.15 -11.27
N ALA A 364 2.57 23.47 -11.06
CA ALA A 364 2.30 24.05 -9.74
C ALA A 364 0.88 23.77 -9.24
N LEU A 365 -0.10 23.73 -10.14
CA LEU A 365 -1.51 23.50 -9.84
C LEU A 365 -1.93 22.03 -9.92
N PHE A 366 -1.09 21.15 -10.47
CA PHE A 366 -1.43 19.75 -10.69
C PHE A 366 -1.76 19.00 -9.39
N ASP A 367 -1.03 19.31 -8.31
CA ASP A 367 -1.28 18.70 -7.00
C ASP A 367 -2.60 19.18 -6.35
N TYR A 368 -3.18 20.29 -6.84
CA TYR A 368 -4.39 20.91 -6.32
C TYR A 368 -5.63 20.59 -7.19
N ILE A 369 -5.51 20.69 -8.50
CA ILE A 369 -6.61 20.53 -9.47
C ILE A 369 -6.62 19.10 -10.04
N GLY A 370 -5.46 18.45 -10.13
CA GLY A 370 -5.33 17.08 -10.66
C GLY A 370 -5.42 16.98 -12.18
N ASP A 371 -5.50 18.12 -12.88
CA ASP A 371 -5.48 18.25 -14.33
C ASP A 371 -4.85 19.61 -14.74
N ASN A 372 -4.75 19.87 -16.04
CA ASN A 372 -4.28 21.15 -16.58
C ASN A 372 -5.26 22.28 -16.24
N ALA A 373 -4.74 23.32 -15.60
CA ALA A 373 -5.48 24.53 -15.25
C ALA A 373 -5.57 25.51 -16.43
N VAL A 374 -4.55 25.52 -17.27
CA VAL A 374 -4.42 26.41 -18.44
C VAL A 374 -3.97 25.61 -19.66
N ASP A 375 -4.54 25.94 -20.80
CA ASP A 375 -4.15 25.40 -22.10
C ASP A 375 -3.40 26.44 -22.92
N CYS A 376 -2.35 26.00 -23.59
CA CYS A 376 -1.60 26.83 -24.53
C CYS A 376 -1.39 26.09 -25.85
N ASP A 377 -2.00 26.60 -26.92
CA ASP A 377 -1.93 26.03 -28.28
C ASP A 377 -0.87 26.72 -29.17
N GLY A 378 0.10 27.39 -28.55
CA GLY A 378 1.22 28.06 -29.22
C GLY A 378 1.02 29.57 -29.39
N GLU A 379 -0.17 30.02 -29.78
CA GLU A 379 -0.51 31.45 -29.89
C GLU A 379 -1.57 31.90 -28.88
N THR A 380 -2.44 31.01 -28.42
CA THR A 380 -3.44 31.30 -27.41
C THR A 380 -3.08 30.69 -26.06
N PHE A 381 -3.44 31.41 -25.00
CA PHE A 381 -3.24 31.02 -23.61
C PHE A 381 -4.58 31.22 -22.92
N ALA A 382 -5.23 30.13 -22.55
CA ALA A 382 -6.60 30.12 -22.05
C ALA A 382 -6.72 29.27 -20.78
N LEU A 383 -7.74 29.57 -19.98
CA LEU A 383 -8.05 28.82 -18.78
C LEU A 383 -8.97 27.65 -19.13
N VAL A 384 -8.76 26.49 -18.49
CA VAL A 384 -9.67 25.34 -18.63
C VAL A 384 -10.90 25.61 -17.78
N GLU A 385 -12.04 25.88 -18.44
CA GLU A 385 -13.28 26.36 -17.80
C GLU A 385 -13.80 25.41 -16.70
N ASP A 386 -13.57 24.10 -16.84
CA ASP A 386 -13.99 23.09 -15.86
C ASP A 386 -13.35 23.29 -14.47
N TYR A 387 -12.22 24.00 -14.40
CA TYR A 387 -11.47 24.25 -13.17
C TYR A 387 -11.49 25.73 -12.74
N ARG A 388 -12.29 26.57 -13.38
CA ARG A 388 -12.35 28.02 -13.13
C ARG A 388 -12.60 28.37 -11.66
N ASP A 389 -13.56 27.70 -11.03
CA ASP A 389 -13.93 27.91 -9.62
C ASP A 389 -12.83 27.46 -8.66
N GLU A 390 -12.05 26.44 -9.03
CA GLU A 390 -10.93 25.92 -8.23
C GLU A 390 -9.73 26.85 -8.34
N ILE A 391 -9.44 27.35 -9.54
CA ILE A 391 -8.39 28.33 -9.81
C ILE A 391 -8.69 29.65 -9.08
N ALA A 392 -9.95 30.11 -9.08
CA ALA A 392 -10.39 31.30 -8.35
C ALA A 392 -10.14 31.18 -6.83
N LYS A 393 -10.50 30.03 -6.24
CA LYS A 393 -10.23 29.74 -4.82
C LYS A 393 -8.74 29.70 -4.49
N ILE A 394 -7.92 29.16 -5.40
CA ILE A 394 -6.47 29.04 -5.23
C ILE A 394 -5.79 30.42 -5.30
N VAL A 395 -6.23 31.28 -6.21
CA VAL A 395 -5.63 32.59 -6.46
C VAL A 395 -6.25 33.71 -5.59
N GLY A 396 -7.29 33.38 -4.81
CA GLY A 396 -7.93 34.26 -3.84
C GLY A 396 -8.89 35.28 -4.47
N GLU A 397 -9.49 34.96 -5.62
CA GLU A 397 -10.56 35.76 -6.22
C GLU A 397 -11.92 35.12 -5.94
N GLU A 398 -12.85 35.90 -5.37
CA GLU A 398 -14.24 35.48 -5.22
C GLU A 398 -14.93 35.58 -6.60
N THR A 399 -15.40 34.47 -7.14
CA THR A 399 -16.27 34.42 -8.31
C THR A 399 -17.60 35.12 -7.98
N THR A 400 -17.81 36.33 -8.49
CA THR A 400 -19.13 37.02 -8.50
C THR A 400 -20.08 36.47 -9.54
#